data_AF-X0U5I5-F1
#
_entry.id   AF-X0U5I5-F1
#
_cell.length_a   1.000
_cell.length_b   1.000
_cell.length_c   1.000
_cell.angle_alpha   90.00
_cell.angle_beta   90.00
_cell.angle_gamma   90.00
#
_symmetry.space_group_name_H-M   'P 1'
#
loop_
_entity.id
_entity.type
_entity.pdbx_description
1 polymer ?
#
loop_
_entity_poly.entity_id
_entity_poly.type
_entity_poly.pdbx_seq_one_letter_code
_entity_poly.pdbx_strand_id
1 'polypeptide(L)'
;GRSCHDAIEAMFIQLRDIPKYVLDADIAKCFDRINHEALLKKLGTFPNLRRAIRAWLKAGMMDGGELFPTTEGTPQGGIISPLLANIALHGLSTAIESAFQKNKRIPPNGKLVTWRPGVIRYADDFVIFHRDLEVLKKAQQIAADWLKGMGLELKPSKTRITHTLKVVDGPIGFDFLGFHVRQYPRGKNRCMHWASGESTGLTLSIRPSKESQKRLQRKIRETIRTNKGASQVTLIRKLNPILRGWGNYFSTVVSKDIFGKMDMHIFQKLWAWSCRRHPNKTRHWVARKYWQRGHGGWIFRCKKGYRLVKLLEIPIRRHVKVKGQRCPFDDDIVYWSTRMGKHPQIPSRIAKLLKAQKGICPCCGLFFKSGDSFAITPHERKLKESSESAVLLHEHCCKYVRAVVWNDNPPFY
;
A
#
# COMPACT_ATOMS: atom_id res chain seq x y z
N GLY A 1 4.72 -2.67 -9.46
CA GLY A 1 3.51 -3.53 -9.53
C GLY A 1 2.92 -3.90 -8.19
N ARG A 2 3.74 -4.09 -7.13
CA ARG A 2 3.28 -4.40 -5.77
C ARG A 2 3.46 -3.20 -4.84
N SER A 3 2.50 -2.90 -3.98
CA SER A 3 2.55 -1.81 -2.99
C SER A 3 2.39 -2.34 -1.56
N CYS A 4 2.56 -1.47 -0.57
CA CYS A 4 2.25 -1.82 0.84
C CYS A 4 0.80 -2.29 1.02
N HIS A 5 -0.13 -1.77 0.21
CA HIS A 5 -1.53 -2.17 0.25
C HIS A 5 -1.74 -3.64 -0.15
N ASP A 6 -0.88 -4.22 -0.99
CA ASP A 6 -0.93 -5.65 -1.30
C ASP A 6 -0.58 -6.52 -0.09
N ALA A 7 0.38 -6.08 0.74
CA ALA A 7 0.76 -6.76 1.97
C ALA A 7 -0.39 -6.71 3.00
N ILE A 8 -1.04 -5.54 3.11
CA ILE A 8 -2.21 -5.37 4.00
C ILE A 8 -3.41 -6.22 3.55
N GLU A 9 -3.66 -6.30 2.24
CA GLU A 9 -4.74 -7.13 1.71
C GLU A 9 -4.43 -8.63 1.88
N ALA A 10 -3.16 -9.04 1.71
CA ALA A 10 -2.73 -10.41 2.01
C ALA A 10 -3.01 -10.80 3.46
N MET A 11 -2.70 -9.88 4.37
CA MET A 11 -2.94 -10.01 5.79
C MET A 11 -4.44 -10.08 6.11
N PHE A 12 -5.26 -9.24 5.47
CA PHE A 12 -6.72 -9.30 5.60
C PHE A 12 -7.25 -10.69 5.25
N ILE A 13 -6.85 -11.24 4.11
CA ILE A 13 -7.28 -12.57 3.66
C ILE A 13 -6.88 -13.65 4.66
N GLN A 14 -5.67 -13.58 5.22
CA GLN A 14 -5.17 -14.63 6.13
C GLN A 14 -5.70 -14.53 7.57
N LEU A 15 -6.12 -13.35 8.01
CA LEU A 15 -6.60 -13.08 9.37
C LEU A 15 -8.11 -12.86 9.45
N ARG A 16 -8.86 -12.90 8.34
CA ARG A 16 -10.30 -12.63 8.36
C ARG A 16 -11.08 -13.65 9.21
N ASP A 17 -10.69 -14.92 9.13
CA ASP A 17 -11.58 -16.02 9.52
C ASP A 17 -11.20 -16.68 10.85
N ILE A 18 -9.91 -16.69 11.19
CA ILE A 18 -9.39 -17.45 12.32
C ILE A 18 -8.43 -16.55 13.10
N PRO A 19 -8.55 -16.49 14.44
CA PRO A 19 -7.58 -15.80 15.27
C PRO A 19 -6.24 -16.54 15.24
N LYS A 20 -5.15 -15.78 15.21
CA LYS A 20 -3.79 -16.31 15.10
C LYS A 20 -2.87 -15.57 16.06
N TYR A 21 -1.85 -16.30 16.52
CA TYR A 21 -0.64 -15.71 17.06
C TYR A 21 0.14 -15.07 15.93
N VAL A 22 0.75 -13.94 16.21
CA VAL A 22 1.48 -13.12 15.26
C VAL A 22 2.85 -12.82 15.85
N LEU A 23 3.89 -13.17 15.11
CA LEU A 23 5.24 -12.72 15.35
C LEU A 23 5.47 -11.49 14.47
N ASP A 24 5.52 -10.33 15.11
CA ASP A 24 6.00 -9.11 14.49
C ASP A 24 7.52 -9.12 14.56
N ALA A 25 8.21 -9.23 13.42
CA ALA A 25 9.65 -9.38 13.36
C ALA A 25 10.29 -8.25 12.55
N ASP A 26 11.29 -7.61 13.16
CA ASP A 26 12.11 -6.56 12.56
C ASP A 26 13.57 -7.04 12.49
N ILE A 27 14.24 -6.74 11.37
CA ILE A 27 15.63 -7.12 11.12
C ILE A 27 16.54 -5.98 11.58
N ALA A 28 17.50 -6.29 12.44
CA ALA A 28 18.44 -5.29 12.95
C ALA A 28 19.39 -4.83 11.83
N LYS A 29 19.34 -3.53 11.49
CA LYS A 29 20.25 -2.89 10.52
C LYS A 29 20.36 -3.68 9.21
N CYS A 30 19.21 -4.00 8.61
CA CYS A 30 19.13 -4.85 7.42
C CYS A 30 20.01 -4.36 6.27
N PHE A 31 20.21 -3.05 6.10
CA PHE A 31 21.10 -2.54 5.05
C PHE A 31 22.56 -2.55 5.47
N ASP A 32 22.90 -2.44 6.74
CA ASP A 32 24.29 -2.22 7.18
C ASP A 32 25.03 -3.52 7.51
N ARG A 33 24.33 -4.63 7.71
CA ARG A 33 24.90 -5.91 8.17
C ARG A 33 24.84 -7.05 7.15
N ILE A 34 24.42 -6.79 5.91
CA ILE A 34 24.37 -7.86 4.90
C ILE A 34 25.80 -8.32 4.59
N ASN A 35 26.04 -9.62 4.74
CA ASN A 35 27.30 -10.22 4.34
C ASN A 35 27.46 -10.17 2.80
N HIS A 36 28.53 -9.52 2.34
CA HIS A 36 28.78 -9.32 0.91
C HIS A 36 29.01 -10.64 0.17
N GLU A 37 29.70 -11.60 0.77
CA GLU A 37 29.99 -12.88 0.12
C GLU A 37 28.73 -13.72 -0.06
N ALA A 38 27.90 -13.81 0.99
CA ALA A 38 26.61 -14.49 0.94
C ALA A 38 25.69 -13.88 -0.12
N LEU A 39 25.61 -12.54 -0.18
CA LEU A 39 24.84 -11.82 -1.19
C LEU A 39 25.36 -12.09 -2.61
N LEU A 40 26.68 -12.00 -2.84
CA LEU A 40 27.29 -12.23 -4.14
C LEU A 40 27.16 -13.69 -4.59
N LYS A 41 27.21 -14.66 -3.66
CA LYS A 41 26.94 -16.07 -3.94
C LYS A 41 25.49 -16.28 -4.37
N LYS A 42 24.55 -15.64 -3.66
CA LYS A 42 23.12 -15.73 -3.93
C LYS A 42 22.69 -15.08 -5.24
N LEU A 43 23.37 -13.99 -5.64
CA LEU A 43 23.11 -13.31 -6.90
C LEU A 43 23.34 -14.22 -8.11
N GLY A 44 24.31 -15.15 -8.05
CA GLY A 44 24.55 -16.10 -9.14
C GLY A 44 24.79 -15.44 -10.50
N THR A 45 25.43 -14.27 -10.54
CA THR A 45 25.57 -13.44 -11.75
C THR A 45 26.94 -13.62 -12.45
N PHE A 46 27.04 -13.11 -13.68
CA PHE A 46 28.26 -13.09 -14.47
C PHE A 46 29.45 -12.43 -13.74
N PRO A 47 30.70 -12.89 -13.97
CA PRO A 47 31.88 -12.39 -13.26
C PRO A 47 32.06 -10.86 -13.30
N ASN A 48 31.76 -10.21 -14.42
CA ASN A 48 31.91 -8.76 -14.59
C ASN A 48 30.93 -7.97 -13.71
N LEU A 49 29.66 -8.35 -13.71
CA LEU A 49 28.63 -7.71 -12.89
C LEU A 49 28.89 -7.98 -11.40
N ARG A 50 29.31 -9.19 -11.04
CA ARG A 50 29.70 -9.53 -9.67
C ARG A 50 30.83 -8.66 -9.16
N ARG A 51 31.84 -8.36 -10.00
CA ARG A 51 32.95 -7.44 -9.67
C ARG A 51 32.44 -6.01 -9.46
N ALA A 52 31.56 -5.52 -10.34
CA ALA A 52 30.98 -4.18 -10.21
C ALA A 52 30.15 -4.04 -8.92
N ILE A 53 29.26 -4.99 -8.63
CA ILE A 53 28.46 -4.98 -7.39
C ILE A 53 29.37 -5.06 -6.17
N ARG A 54 30.42 -5.90 -6.18
CA ARG A 54 31.40 -5.95 -5.11
C ARG A 54 32.11 -4.61 -4.90
N ALA A 55 32.49 -3.92 -5.98
CA ALA A 55 33.09 -2.59 -5.89
C ALA A 55 32.12 -1.58 -5.28
N TRP A 56 30.84 -1.61 -5.64
CA TRP A 56 29.81 -0.74 -5.05
C TRP A 56 29.54 -1.02 -3.58
N LEU A 57 29.61 -2.28 -3.15
CA LEU A 57 29.43 -2.66 -1.75
C LEU A 57 30.64 -2.24 -0.88
N LYS A 58 31.85 -2.32 -1.44
CA LYS A 58 33.09 -1.88 -0.79
C LYS A 58 33.33 -0.37 -0.87
N ALA A 59 32.60 0.34 -1.73
CA ALA A 59 32.67 1.79 -1.79
C ALA A 59 32.18 2.35 -0.45
N GLY A 60 33.12 2.83 0.36
CA GLY A 60 32.89 3.37 1.70
C GLY A 60 32.00 4.61 1.69
N MET A 61 31.70 5.10 2.89
CA MET A 61 31.06 6.42 3.05
C MET A 61 32.15 7.47 3.24
N MET A 62 31.98 8.63 2.60
CA MET A 62 32.78 9.81 2.90
C MET A 62 31.98 10.68 3.86
N ASP A 63 32.47 10.88 5.07
CA ASP A 63 31.86 11.79 6.05
C ASP A 63 32.93 12.77 6.55
N GLY A 64 32.62 14.06 6.55
CA GLY A 64 33.56 15.10 6.98
C GLY A 64 34.88 15.20 6.18
N GLY A 65 35.01 14.55 5.02
CA GLY A 65 36.25 14.49 4.24
C GLY A 65 37.12 13.24 4.50
N GLU A 66 36.72 12.37 5.44
CA GLU A 66 37.37 11.08 5.70
C GLU A 66 36.61 9.93 5.04
N LEU A 67 37.36 8.98 4.47
CA LEU A 67 36.83 7.77 3.83
C LEU A 67 36.73 6.63 4.85
N PHE A 68 35.51 6.24 5.19
CA PHE A 68 35.25 5.08 6.04
C PHE A 68 34.93 3.86 5.15
N PRO A 69 35.82 2.85 5.05
CA PRO A 69 35.54 1.65 4.28
C PRO A 69 34.38 0.85 4.91
N THR A 70 33.38 0.49 4.11
CA THR A 70 32.29 -0.40 4.52
C THR A 70 32.73 -1.85 4.44
N THR A 71 32.96 -2.48 5.59
CA THR A 71 33.25 -3.92 5.69
C THR A 71 32.01 -4.78 5.54
N GLU A 72 30.83 -4.26 5.85
CA GLU A 72 29.53 -4.92 5.77
C GLU A 72 28.44 -3.97 5.27
N GLY A 73 27.35 -4.53 4.73
CA GLY A 73 26.18 -3.76 4.33
C GLY A 73 26.23 -3.16 2.92
N THR A 74 25.14 -2.49 2.55
CA THR A 74 24.94 -1.81 1.27
C THR A 74 24.85 -0.31 1.55
N PRO A 75 25.48 0.57 0.76
CA PRO A 75 25.40 2.02 0.99
C PRO A 75 23.94 2.49 1.02
N GLN A 76 23.51 3.07 2.14
CA GLN A 76 22.17 3.61 2.30
C GLN A 76 22.03 4.85 1.40
N GLY A 77 21.13 4.78 0.42
CA GLY A 77 20.93 5.83 -0.58
C GLY A 77 21.30 5.43 -2.01
N GLY A 78 21.99 4.30 -2.19
CA GLY A 78 22.17 3.70 -3.51
C GLY A 78 20.84 3.21 -4.09
N ILE A 79 20.54 3.56 -5.35
CA ILE A 79 19.30 3.14 -6.04
C ILE A 79 19.17 1.60 -6.08
N ILE A 80 20.31 0.89 -6.10
CA ILE A 80 20.36 -0.57 -6.14
C ILE A 80 20.22 -1.25 -4.77
N SER A 81 20.46 -0.53 -3.66
CA SER A 81 20.47 -1.11 -2.31
C SER A 81 19.15 -1.78 -1.92
N PRO A 82 17.96 -1.20 -2.20
CA PRO A 82 16.68 -1.87 -1.96
C PRO A 82 16.48 -3.15 -2.77
N LEU A 83 17.05 -3.24 -3.97
CA LEU A 83 17.00 -4.45 -4.80
C LEU A 83 17.89 -5.54 -4.19
N LEU A 84 19.12 -5.20 -3.81
CA LEU A 84 20.06 -6.12 -3.18
C LEU A 84 19.52 -6.68 -1.86
N ALA A 85 18.90 -5.83 -1.02
CA ALA A 85 18.26 -6.28 0.21
C ALA A 85 17.09 -7.25 -0.06
N ASN A 86 16.29 -7.00 -1.11
CA ASN A 86 15.22 -7.93 -1.48
C ASN A 86 15.75 -9.27 -2.00
N ILE A 87 16.88 -9.29 -2.70
CA ILE A 87 17.55 -10.51 -3.15
C ILE A 87 18.14 -11.25 -1.95
N ALA A 88 18.79 -10.53 -1.03
CA ALA A 88 19.34 -11.06 0.21
C ALA A 88 18.25 -11.81 1.01
N LEU A 89 17.07 -11.21 1.15
CA LEU A 89 15.94 -11.77 1.90
C LEU A 89 15.04 -12.72 1.08
N HIS A 90 15.32 -12.92 -0.19
CA HIS A 90 14.53 -13.83 -1.03
C HIS A 90 14.70 -15.28 -0.56
N GLY A 91 13.62 -16.04 -0.46
CA GLY A 91 13.65 -17.43 0.02
C GLY A 91 13.43 -17.61 1.52
N LEU A 92 13.46 -16.54 2.34
CA LEU A 92 13.14 -16.62 3.77
C LEU A 92 11.74 -17.21 4.00
N SER A 93 10.73 -16.68 3.30
CA SER A 93 9.34 -17.16 3.40
C SER A 93 9.24 -18.63 2.99
N THR A 94 9.94 -19.03 1.93
CA THR A 94 9.96 -20.42 1.45
C THR A 94 10.60 -21.36 2.46
N ALA A 95 11.72 -20.97 3.07
CA ALA A 95 12.43 -21.76 4.08
C ALA A 95 11.54 -22.01 5.31
N ILE A 96 10.81 -20.98 5.76
CA ILE A 96 9.85 -21.10 6.87
C ILE A 96 8.69 -22.02 6.43
N GLU A 97 8.11 -21.82 5.26
CA GLU A 97 6.96 -22.61 4.79
C GLU A 97 7.30 -24.07 4.51
N SER A 98 8.51 -24.38 4.04
CA SER A 98 8.96 -25.75 3.73
C SER A 98 9.26 -26.58 4.97
N ALA A 99 9.60 -25.93 6.09
CA ALA A 99 9.85 -26.62 7.35
C ALA A 99 8.59 -27.21 8.00
N PHE A 100 7.40 -26.83 7.53
CA PHE A 100 6.12 -27.30 8.06
C PHE A 100 5.30 -28.06 7.03
N GLN A 101 4.60 -29.09 7.52
CA GLN A 101 3.64 -29.86 6.72
C GLN A 101 2.53 -28.93 6.18
N LYS A 102 2.11 -29.17 4.93
CA LYS A 102 1.12 -28.32 4.25
C LYS A 102 -0.20 -28.30 5.02
N ASN A 103 -0.69 -29.48 5.40
CA ASN A 103 -1.95 -29.66 6.09
C ASN A 103 -1.77 -30.57 7.30
N LYS A 104 -2.53 -30.31 8.36
CA LYS A 104 -2.63 -31.17 9.54
C LYS A 104 -4.10 -31.41 9.86
N ARG A 105 -4.46 -32.63 10.25
CA ARG A 105 -5.79 -32.93 10.80
C ARG A 105 -5.79 -32.56 12.27
N ILE A 106 -6.71 -31.70 12.68
CA ILE A 106 -6.84 -31.28 14.09
C ILE A 106 -8.05 -32.01 14.73
N PRO A 107 -7.88 -32.65 15.90
CA PRO A 107 -8.98 -33.18 16.70
C PRO A 107 -9.90 -32.07 17.22
N PRO A 108 -11.20 -32.31 17.48
CA PRO A 108 -11.88 -33.61 17.49
C PRO A 108 -12.48 -34.05 16.14
N ASN A 109 -12.70 -33.13 15.20
CA ASN A 109 -13.48 -33.43 13.98
C ASN A 109 -12.64 -33.90 12.78
N GLY A 110 -11.33 -34.10 12.94
CA GLY A 110 -10.43 -34.51 11.85
C GLY A 110 -10.33 -33.51 10.69
N LYS A 111 -10.79 -32.25 10.88
CA LYS A 111 -10.79 -31.22 9.84
C LYS A 111 -9.38 -30.99 9.34
N LEU A 112 -9.20 -31.12 8.03
CA LEU A 112 -7.94 -30.82 7.35
C LEU A 112 -7.76 -29.32 7.33
N VAL A 113 -6.72 -28.83 8.00
CA VAL A 113 -6.41 -27.40 8.02
C VAL A 113 -5.01 -27.16 7.50
N THR A 114 -4.82 -26.03 6.83
CA THR A 114 -3.49 -25.55 6.48
C THR A 114 -2.69 -25.29 7.76
N TRP A 115 -1.58 -26.02 7.91
CA TRP A 115 -0.69 -25.94 9.08
C TRP A 115 0.56 -25.11 8.82
N ARG A 116 0.80 -24.71 7.56
CA ARG A 116 1.91 -23.81 7.24
C ARG A 116 1.71 -22.44 7.89
N PRO A 117 2.75 -21.90 8.56
CA PRO A 117 2.77 -20.50 8.94
C PRO A 117 2.63 -19.66 7.68
N GLY A 118 1.80 -18.63 7.72
CA GLY A 118 1.84 -17.65 6.65
C GLY A 118 2.84 -16.57 6.98
N VAL A 119 3.61 -16.17 5.97
CA VAL A 119 4.64 -15.13 6.08
C VAL A 119 4.25 -14.00 5.14
N ILE A 120 4.22 -12.78 5.67
CA ILE A 120 4.08 -11.56 4.87
C ILE A 120 5.33 -10.73 5.09
N ARG A 121 6.07 -10.47 4.02
CA ARG A 121 7.27 -9.62 4.03
C ARG A 121 7.03 -8.37 3.19
N TYR A 122 7.46 -7.24 3.72
CA TYR A 122 7.56 -5.99 2.99
C TYR A 122 8.92 -5.35 3.29
N ALA A 123 9.84 -5.39 2.32
CA ALA A 123 11.23 -5.01 2.52
C ALA A 123 11.88 -5.80 3.70
N ASP A 124 12.34 -5.10 4.72
CA ASP A 124 12.94 -5.60 5.96
C ASP A 124 11.91 -6.04 7.01
N ASP A 125 10.75 -5.38 7.05
CA ASP A 125 9.65 -5.75 7.95
C ASP A 125 8.97 -7.04 7.48
N PHE A 126 8.79 -8.01 8.39
CA PHE A 126 7.99 -9.20 8.10
C PHE A 126 7.20 -9.69 9.30
N VAL A 127 6.08 -10.35 9.00
CA VAL A 127 5.15 -10.86 9.99
C VAL A 127 4.87 -12.32 9.69
N ILE A 128 4.97 -13.16 10.73
CA ILE A 128 4.61 -14.57 10.67
C ILE A 128 3.33 -14.76 11.50
N PHE A 129 2.37 -15.52 10.99
CA PHE A 129 1.16 -15.84 11.75
C PHE A 129 0.84 -17.33 11.70
N HIS A 130 0.45 -17.85 12.86
CA HIS A 130 0.06 -19.24 13.04
C HIS A 130 -1.00 -19.38 14.15
N ARG A 131 -1.76 -20.47 14.13
CA ARG A 131 -2.84 -20.71 15.13
C ARG A 131 -2.30 -21.14 16.50
N ASP A 132 -1.10 -21.69 16.50
CA ASP A 132 -0.41 -22.27 17.65
C ASP A 132 0.88 -21.50 17.93
N LEU A 133 1.12 -21.20 19.20
CA LEU A 133 2.26 -20.46 19.71
C LEU A 133 3.57 -21.24 19.54
N GLU A 134 3.55 -22.56 19.76
CA GLU A 134 4.76 -23.38 19.71
C GLU A 134 5.32 -23.48 18.29
N VAL A 135 4.43 -23.57 17.30
CA VAL A 135 4.81 -23.50 15.88
C VAL A 135 5.37 -22.12 15.53
N LEU A 136 4.82 -21.05 16.12
CA LEU A 136 5.31 -19.70 15.89
C LEU A 136 6.72 -19.50 16.46
N LYS A 137 7.01 -20.02 17.67
CA LYS A 137 8.36 -20.02 18.27
C LYS A 137 9.35 -20.83 17.42
N LYS A 138 8.96 -21.99 16.92
CA LYS A 138 9.80 -22.77 15.97
C LYS A 138 10.06 -22.01 14.68
N ALA A 139 9.04 -21.36 14.12
CA ALA A 139 9.21 -20.52 12.93
C ALA A 139 10.14 -19.33 13.19
N GLN A 140 10.12 -18.74 14.39
CA GLN A 140 11.06 -17.70 14.80
C GLN A 140 12.51 -18.21 14.82
N GLN A 141 12.75 -19.40 15.37
CA GLN A 141 14.08 -20.02 15.40
C GLN A 141 14.60 -20.28 13.99
N ILE A 142 13.78 -20.89 13.12
CA ILE A 142 14.12 -21.14 11.72
C ILE A 142 14.43 -19.84 10.98
N ALA A 143 13.64 -18.79 11.22
CA ALA A 143 13.90 -17.47 10.65
C ALA A 143 15.23 -16.88 11.14
N ALA A 144 15.54 -17.00 12.45
CA ALA A 144 16.79 -16.53 13.02
C ALA A 144 18.01 -17.26 12.44
N ASP A 145 17.94 -18.59 12.31
CA ASP A 145 19.04 -19.39 11.78
C ASP A 145 19.26 -19.14 10.29
N TRP A 146 18.18 -18.94 9.52
CA TRP A 146 18.29 -18.54 8.12
C TRP A 146 18.91 -17.15 7.96
N LEU A 147 18.54 -16.19 8.82
CA LEU A 147 19.08 -14.83 8.80
C LEU A 147 20.57 -14.80 9.17
N LYS A 148 21.01 -15.63 10.13
CA LYS A 148 22.44 -15.78 10.45
C LYS A 148 23.27 -16.17 9.23
N GLY A 149 22.76 -17.05 8.37
CA GLY A 149 23.42 -17.42 7.11
C GLY A 149 23.65 -16.25 6.15
N MET A 150 22.89 -15.17 6.28
CA MET A 150 23.05 -13.93 5.52
C MET A 150 23.82 -12.82 6.27
N GLY A 151 24.27 -13.09 7.50
CA GLY A 151 24.88 -12.10 8.41
C GLY A 151 23.88 -11.19 9.12
N LEU A 152 22.59 -11.54 9.09
CA LEU A 152 21.52 -10.72 9.65
C LEU A 152 21.02 -11.28 10.98
N GLU A 153 20.54 -10.39 11.84
CA GLU A 153 20.00 -10.73 13.15
C GLU A 153 18.60 -10.14 13.34
N LEU A 154 17.74 -10.89 14.01
CA LEU A 154 16.46 -10.38 14.48
C LEU A 154 16.68 -9.41 15.62
N LYS A 155 15.94 -8.29 15.63
CA LYS A 155 16.03 -7.29 16.70
C LYS A 155 15.17 -7.69 17.90
N PRO A 156 15.74 -8.18 19.03
CA PRO A 156 14.95 -8.76 20.11
C PRO A 156 13.99 -7.75 20.76
N SER A 157 14.40 -6.48 20.83
CA SER A 157 13.62 -5.40 21.43
C SER A 157 12.37 -5.01 20.66
N LYS A 158 12.31 -5.33 19.36
CA LYS A 158 11.17 -5.04 18.49
C LYS A 158 10.40 -6.29 18.09
N THR A 159 11.03 -7.46 18.13
CA THR A 159 10.34 -8.73 17.89
C THR A 159 9.36 -9.00 19.02
N ARG A 160 8.07 -9.10 18.70
CA ARG A 160 7.03 -9.36 19.71
C ARG A 160 6.08 -10.43 19.22
N ILE A 161 5.72 -11.32 20.13
CA ILE A 161 4.64 -12.27 19.90
C ILE A 161 3.36 -11.65 20.45
N THR A 162 2.39 -11.43 19.58
CA THR A 162 1.07 -10.89 19.93
C THR A 162 0.00 -11.83 19.43
N HIS A 163 -1.24 -11.58 19.83
CA HIS A 163 -2.37 -12.36 19.36
C HIS A 163 -3.50 -11.42 18.90
N THR A 164 -4.21 -11.82 17.84
CA THR A 164 -5.19 -10.94 17.16
C THR A 164 -6.47 -10.70 17.96
N LEU A 165 -6.82 -11.61 18.88
CA LEU A 165 -8.08 -11.60 19.65
C LEU A 165 -7.85 -11.58 21.17
N LYS A 166 -7.08 -12.53 21.71
CA LYS A 166 -6.68 -12.65 23.12
C LYS A 166 -5.46 -11.79 23.47
N VAL A 167 -5.37 -11.40 24.74
CA VAL A 167 -4.14 -10.86 25.34
C VAL A 167 -3.23 -12.05 25.65
N VAL A 168 -1.97 -11.97 25.22
CA VAL A 168 -0.94 -12.97 25.54
C VAL A 168 0.24 -12.20 26.09
N ASP A 169 1.05 -11.59 25.22
CA ASP A 169 2.13 -10.68 25.59
C ASP A 169 1.91 -9.29 24.96
N GLY A 170 1.38 -8.35 25.76
CA GLY A 170 1.15 -6.96 25.34
C GLY A 170 -0.26 -6.65 24.80
N PRO A 171 -0.44 -5.52 24.08
CA PRO A 171 -1.75 -5.08 23.63
C PRO A 171 -2.33 -6.03 22.58
N ILE A 172 -3.67 -6.15 22.56
CA ILE A 172 -4.38 -6.97 21.56
C ILE A 172 -4.17 -6.37 20.16
N GLY A 173 -3.71 -7.20 19.23
CA GLY A 173 -3.37 -6.78 17.87
C GLY A 173 -1.95 -6.23 17.73
N PHE A 174 -1.56 -5.94 16.50
CA PHE A 174 -0.21 -5.50 16.16
C PHE A 174 -0.25 -4.35 15.14
N ASP A 175 0.86 -3.61 15.05
CA ASP A 175 1.03 -2.51 14.10
C ASP A 175 1.97 -2.97 12.97
N PHE A 176 1.55 -2.88 11.71
CA PHE A 176 2.35 -3.24 10.54
C PHE A 176 2.18 -2.21 9.41
N LEU A 177 3.28 -1.70 8.86
CA LEU A 177 3.30 -0.65 7.82
C LEU A 177 2.44 0.59 8.13
N GLY A 178 2.30 0.91 9.43
CA GLY A 178 1.48 2.00 9.93
C GLY A 178 -0.01 1.69 10.09
N PHE A 179 -0.42 0.43 9.94
CA PHE A 179 -1.77 -0.07 10.17
C PHE A 179 -1.85 -0.89 11.46
N HIS A 180 -2.83 -0.60 12.31
CA HIS A 180 -3.18 -1.41 13.46
C HIS A 180 -4.20 -2.49 13.08
N VAL A 181 -3.90 -3.73 13.41
CA VAL A 181 -4.66 -4.92 13.02
C VAL A 181 -5.19 -5.61 14.26
N ARG A 182 -6.51 -5.71 14.37
CA ARG A 182 -7.17 -6.35 15.51
C ARG A 182 -8.47 -7.03 15.11
N GLN A 183 -8.74 -8.20 15.69
CA GLN A 183 -10.03 -8.85 15.60
C GLN A 183 -10.91 -8.52 16.81
N TYR A 184 -12.22 -8.46 16.55
CA TYR A 184 -13.23 -8.29 17.59
C TYR A 184 -14.25 -9.43 17.49
N PRO A 185 -14.68 -10.01 18.63
CA PRO A 185 -15.87 -10.84 18.63
C PRO A 185 -17.08 -9.93 18.39
N ARG A 186 -17.94 -10.32 17.44
CA ARG A 186 -19.21 -9.63 17.16
C ARG A 186 -20.35 -10.64 17.09
N GLY A 187 -21.55 -10.20 17.49
CA GLY A 187 -22.76 -11.02 17.36
C GLY A 187 -23.04 -11.38 15.90
N LYS A 188 -23.65 -12.55 15.68
CA LYS A 188 -23.89 -13.18 14.37
C LYS A 188 -24.45 -12.20 13.32
N ASN A 189 -25.35 -11.30 13.72
CA ASN A 189 -26.07 -10.37 12.83
C ASN A 189 -25.25 -9.17 12.30
N ARG A 190 -24.01 -8.97 12.78
CA ARG A 190 -23.11 -7.88 12.29
C ARG A 190 -21.76 -8.40 11.80
N CYS A 191 -21.67 -9.71 11.58
CA CYS A 191 -20.49 -10.37 11.04
C CYS A 191 -20.63 -10.50 9.52
N MET A 192 -19.52 -10.72 8.85
CA MET A 192 -19.57 -10.98 7.41
C MET A 192 -20.13 -12.40 7.20
N HIS A 193 -21.28 -12.48 6.53
CA HIS A 193 -21.88 -13.74 6.12
C HIS A 193 -21.24 -14.22 4.81
N TRP A 194 -21.02 -15.52 4.71
CA TRP A 194 -20.62 -16.14 3.45
C TRP A 194 -21.84 -16.37 2.57
N ALA A 195 -21.62 -16.64 1.28
CA ALA A 195 -22.67 -17.15 0.40
C ALA A 195 -23.27 -18.48 0.92
N SER A 196 -22.54 -19.22 1.76
CA SER A 196 -22.96 -20.44 2.44
C SER A 196 -23.73 -20.22 3.75
N GLY A 197 -24.02 -18.98 4.16
CA GLY A 197 -24.84 -18.67 5.35
C GLY A 197 -24.14 -18.78 6.71
N GLU A 198 -22.95 -19.38 6.78
CA GLU A 198 -22.18 -19.42 8.04
C GLU A 198 -21.73 -18.00 8.46
N SER A 199 -21.51 -17.77 9.75
CA SER A 199 -20.94 -16.52 10.26
C SER A 199 -19.79 -16.89 11.20
N THR A 200 -18.62 -16.29 11.00
CA THR A 200 -17.46 -16.55 11.86
C THR A 200 -17.57 -15.90 13.24
N GLY A 201 -18.57 -15.04 13.48
CA GLY A 201 -18.71 -14.31 14.74
C GLY A 201 -17.56 -13.31 14.99
N LEU A 202 -16.70 -13.08 13.99
CA LEU A 202 -15.46 -12.31 14.11
C LEU A 202 -15.44 -11.20 13.05
N THR A 203 -14.94 -10.04 13.43
CA THR A 203 -14.69 -8.93 12.49
C THR A 203 -13.25 -8.45 12.63
N LEU A 204 -12.50 -8.55 11.54
CA LEU A 204 -11.16 -7.98 11.43
C LEU A 204 -11.26 -6.47 11.18
N SER A 205 -10.65 -5.67 12.06
CA SER A 205 -10.52 -4.23 11.90
C SER A 205 -9.06 -3.88 11.62
N ILE A 206 -8.81 -3.40 10.40
CA ILE A 206 -7.54 -2.79 10.01
C ILE A 206 -7.77 -1.28 9.99
N ARG A 207 -7.00 -0.54 10.78
CA ARG A 207 -7.13 0.90 10.99
C ARG A 207 -5.76 1.58 10.92
N PRO A 208 -5.65 2.88 10.64
CA PRO A 208 -4.41 3.62 10.83
C PRO A 208 -3.90 3.50 12.29
N SER A 209 -2.62 3.17 12.45
CA SER A 209 -1.96 3.07 13.77
C SER A 209 -1.99 4.39 14.53
N LYS A 210 -1.97 4.32 15.87
CA LYS A 210 -1.91 5.52 16.72
C LYS A 210 -0.64 6.33 16.44
N GLU A 211 0.47 5.65 16.12
CA GLU A 211 1.72 6.32 15.80
C GLU A 211 1.63 7.11 14.49
N SER A 212 1.08 6.52 13.42
CA SER A 212 0.83 7.23 12.15
C SER A 212 -0.07 8.45 12.35
N GLN A 213 -1.12 8.32 13.17
CA GLN A 213 -2.00 9.43 13.52
C GLN A 213 -1.22 10.56 14.24
N LYS A 214 -0.38 10.21 15.23
CA LYS A 214 0.48 11.18 15.94
C LYS A 214 1.47 11.87 15.00
N ARG A 215 2.08 11.13 14.06
CA ARG A 215 2.99 11.69 13.04
C ARG A 215 2.27 12.71 12.17
N LEU A 216 1.05 12.42 11.71
CA LEU A 216 0.22 13.38 10.96
C LEU A 216 -0.08 14.63 11.80
N GLN A 217 -0.56 14.45 13.03
CA GLN A 217 -0.89 15.56 13.93
C GLN A 217 0.32 16.47 14.20
N ARG A 218 1.50 15.87 14.39
CA ARG A 218 2.76 16.60 14.57
C ARG A 218 3.10 17.41 13.33
N LYS A 219 3.06 16.80 12.15
CA LYS A 219 3.34 17.48 10.87
C LYS A 219 2.39 18.64 10.60
N ILE A 220 1.10 18.46 10.89
CA ILE A 220 0.09 19.52 10.76
C ILE A 220 0.37 20.66 11.75
N ARG A 221 0.68 20.31 13.01
CA ARG A 221 1.02 21.30 14.04
C ARG A 221 2.25 22.12 13.66
N GLU A 222 3.31 21.48 13.19
CA GLU A 222 4.53 22.14 12.73
C GLU A 222 4.26 23.02 11.51
N THR A 223 3.47 22.55 10.56
CA THR A 223 3.05 23.32 9.39
C THR A 223 2.29 24.58 9.81
N ILE A 224 1.34 24.48 10.73
CA ILE A 224 0.57 25.64 11.23
C ILE A 224 1.48 26.57 12.05
N ARG A 225 2.39 26.02 12.87
CA ARG A 225 3.31 26.80 13.73
C ARG A 225 4.32 27.62 12.93
N THR A 226 4.82 27.07 11.83
CA THR A 226 5.75 27.76 10.93
C THR A 226 5.04 28.84 10.11
N ASN A 227 3.75 28.63 9.82
CA ASN A 227 2.94 29.52 8.98
C ASN A 227 1.95 30.37 9.81
N LYS A 228 2.37 30.87 10.98
CA LYS A 228 1.51 31.70 11.86
C LYS A 228 1.03 32.98 11.17
N GLY A 229 1.91 33.67 10.43
CA GLY A 229 1.59 34.91 9.71
C GLY A 229 1.04 34.70 8.29
N ALA A 230 1.17 33.49 7.73
CA ALA A 230 0.89 33.22 6.32
C ALA A 230 -0.58 33.45 5.94
N SER A 231 -0.85 33.74 4.67
CA SER A 231 -2.23 33.87 4.19
C SER A 231 -3.01 32.54 4.33
N GLN A 232 -4.35 32.63 4.41
CA GLN A 232 -5.23 31.46 4.41
C GLN A 232 -4.96 30.55 3.19
N VAL A 233 -4.71 31.15 2.01
CA VAL A 233 -4.44 30.42 0.77
C VAL A 233 -3.14 29.64 0.86
N THR A 234 -2.08 30.26 1.37
CA THR A 234 -0.77 29.62 1.56
C THR A 234 -0.87 28.44 2.52
N LEU A 235 -1.63 28.59 3.60
CA LEU A 235 -1.84 27.52 4.57
C LEU A 235 -2.59 26.33 3.96
N ILE A 236 -3.66 26.58 3.20
CA ILE A 236 -4.41 25.54 2.48
C ILE A 236 -3.53 24.82 1.47
N ARG A 237 -2.70 25.55 0.70
CA ARG A 237 -1.77 24.96 -0.28
C ARG A 237 -0.74 24.04 0.35
N LYS A 238 -0.27 24.34 1.57
CA LYS A 238 0.68 23.49 2.30
C LYS A 238 0.00 22.28 2.96
N LEU A 239 -1.20 22.44 3.49
CA LEU A 239 -1.92 21.37 4.20
C LEU A 239 -2.56 20.34 3.24
N ASN A 240 -3.13 20.79 2.12
CA ASN A 240 -3.88 19.91 1.21
C ASN A 240 -3.06 18.71 0.67
N PRO A 241 -1.79 18.87 0.21
CA PRO A 241 -0.98 17.75 -0.23
C PRO A 241 -0.74 16.72 0.88
N ILE A 242 -0.52 17.19 2.11
CA ILE A 242 -0.29 16.32 3.28
C ILE A 242 -1.55 15.50 3.58
N LEU A 243 -2.71 16.15 3.63
CA LEU A 243 -3.99 15.50 3.91
C LEU A 243 -4.40 14.54 2.79
N ARG A 244 -4.23 14.94 1.52
CA ARG A 244 -4.50 14.06 0.36
C ARG A 244 -3.59 12.84 0.37
N GLY A 245 -2.29 13.02 0.58
CA GLY A 245 -1.33 11.92 0.62
C GLY A 245 -1.66 10.91 1.72
N TRP A 246 -1.87 11.40 2.94
CA TRP A 246 -2.21 10.54 4.08
C TRP A 246 -3.58 9.88 3.90
N GLY A 247 -4.60 10.64 3.47
CA GLY A 247 -5.94 10.12 3.24
C GLY A 247 -6.00 9.07 2.14
N ASN A 248 -5.31 9.26 1.02
CA ASN A 248 -5.22 8.27 -0.07
C ASN A 248 -4.45 7.01 0.35
N TYR A 249 -3.42 7.16 1.20
CA TYR A 249 -2.68 6.00 1.71
C TYR A 249 -3.57 5.13 2.62
N PHE A 250 -4.37 5.75 3.49
CA PHE A 250 -5.24 5.04 4.43
C PHE A 250 -6.67 4.79 3.90
N SER A 251 -7.01 5.17 2.67
CA SER A 251 -8.35 4.99 2.11
C SER A 251 -8.70 3.54 1.77
N THR A 252 -7.74 2.61 1.88
CA THR A 252 -7.97 1.18 1.58
C THR A 252 -8.60 0.41 2.73
N VAL A 253 -8.49 0.94 3.95
CA VAL A 253 -8.91 0.28 5.19
C VAL A 253 -10.09 0.99 5.85
N VAL A 254 -10.50 0.50 7.03
CA VAL A 254 -11.64 1.06 7.78
C VAL A 254 -11.19 2.35 8.48
N SER A 255 -11.23 3.47 7.75
CA SER A 255 -10.61 4.74 8.21
C SER A 255 -11.58 5.88 8.50
N LYS A 256 -12.89 5.76 8.19
CA LYS A 256 -13.84 6.90 8.32
C LYS A 256 -13.93 7.49 9.73
N ASP A 257 -14.02 6.66 10.77
CA ASP A 257 -14.06 7.13 12.17
C ASP A 257 -12.79 7.93 12.53
N ILE A 258 -11.63 7.40 12.14
CA ILE A 258 -10.34 8.06 12.39
C ILE A 258 -10.21 9.34 11.55
N PHE A 259 -10.68 9.34 10.31
CA PHE A 259 -10.72 10.52 9.46
C PHE A 259 -11.56 11.63 10.10
N GLY A 260 -12.72 11.31 10.68
CA GLY A 260 -13.54 12.27 11.42
C GLY A 260 -12.81 12.84 12.65
N LYS A 261 -12.15 11.99 13.44
CA LYS A 261 -11.32 12.44 14.58
C LYS A 261 -10.16 13.35 14.15
N MET A 262 -9.49 13.01 13.05
CA MET A 262 -8.42 13.84 12.50
C MET A 262 -8.94 15.17 11.95
N ASP A 263 -10.07 15.16 11.23
CA ASP A 263 -10.71 16.38 10.73
C ASP A 263 -11.12 17.31 11.88
N MET A 264 -11.63 16.76 12.99
CA MET A 264 -11.91 17.53 14.21
C MET A 264 -10.64 18.13 14.84
N HIS A 265 -9.55 17.36 14.91
CA HIS A 265 -8.27 17.89 15.41
C HIS A 265 -7.74 19.02 14.52
N ILE A 266 -7.82 18.85 13.21
CA ILE A 266 -7.43 19.86 12.22
C ILE A 266 -8.29 21.12 12.39
N PHE A 267 -9.60 20.95 12.53
CA PHE A 267 -10.54 22.03 12.78
C PHE A 267 -10.14 22.83 14.01
N GLN A 268 -9.88 22.18 15.15
CA GLN A 268 -9.46 22.85 16.40
C GLN A 268 -8.16 23.66 16.21
N LYS A 269 -7.17 23.12 15.49
CA LYS A 269 -5.90 23.82 15.24
C LYS A 269 -6.06 25.01 14.29
N LEU A 270 -6.87 24.87 13.25
CA LEU A 270 -7.18 25.95 12.33
C LEU A 270 -8.04 27.03 12.99
N TRP A 271 -8.94 26.63 13.88
CA TRP A 271 -9.74 27.55 14.69
C TRP A 271 -8.83 28.40 15.59
N ALA A 272 -7.94 27.76 16.35
CA ALA A 272 -6.97 28.47 17.19
C ALA A 272 -6.07 29.43 16.38
N TRP A 273 -5.60 29.00 15.21
CA TRP A 273 -4.86 29.85 14.28
C TRP A 273 -5.68 31.05 13.81
N SER A 274 -6.96 30.85 13.48
CA SER A 274 -7.86 31.90 13.00
C SER A 274 -8.18 32.94 14.08
N CYS A 275 -8.42 32.49 15.31
CA CYS A 275 -8.66 33.37 16.47
C CYS A 275 -7.41 34.16 16.83
N ARG A 276 -6.22 33.54 16.82
CA ARG A 276 -4.95 34.24 17.11
C ARG A 276 -4.69 35.42 16.19
N ARG A 277 -5.13 35.34 14.92
CA ARG A 277 -4.95 36.42 13.95
C ARG A 277 -5.83 37.64 14.20
N HIS A 278 -6.89 37.50 14.98
CA HIS A 278 -7.87 38.54 15.23
C HIS A 278 -8.26 38.56 16.71
N PRO A 279 -7.34 38.95 17.62
CA PRO A 279 -7.59 38.92 19.06
C PRO A 279 -8.78 39.82 19.46
N ASN A 280 -8.96 40.95 18.75
CA ASN A 280 -9.98 41.95 19.08
C ASN A 280 -11.30 41.74 18.33
N LYS A 281 -11.50 40.60 17.65
CA LYS A 281 -12.73 40.30 16.91
C LYS A 281 -13.50 39.16 17.56
N THR A 282 -14.83 39.22 17.46
CA THR A 282 -15.70 38.18 18.00
C THR A 282 -15.50 36.85 17.27
N ARG A 283 -15.71 35.74 17.99
CA ARG A 283 -15.62 34.38 17.43
C ARG A 283 -16.57 34.18 16.24
N HIS A 284 -17.75 34.80 16.27
CA HIS A 284 -18.72 34.80 15.17
C HIS A 284 -18.14 35.43 13.89
N TRP A 285 -17.42 36.54 14.01
CA TRP A 285 -16.78 37.18 12.87
C TRP A 285 -15.67 36.30 12.28
N VAL A 286 -14.87 35.66 13.13
CA VAL A 286 -13.82 34.71 12.70
C VAL A 286 -14.41 33.52 11.96
N ALA A 287 -15.52 32.95 12.48
CA ALA A 287 -16.27 31.91 11.81
C ALA A 287 -16.69 32.37 10.41
N ARG A 288 -17.40 33.49 10.29
CA ARG A 288 -17.91 34.02 9.01
C ARG A 288 -16.79 34.35 8.00
N LYS A 289 -15.61 34.78 8.48
CA LYS A 289 -14.50 35.17 7.61
C LYS A 289 -13.76 33.98 7.00
N TYR A 290 -13.45 32.96 7.81
CA TYR A 290 -12.59 31.85 7.39
C TYR A 290 -13.33 30.55 7.09
N TRP A 291 -14.56 30.43 7.61
CA TRP A 291 -15.37 29.23 7.52
C TRP A 291 -16.67 29.52 6.80
N GLN A 292 -17.07 28.58 5.95
CA GLN A 292 -18.33 28.66 5.21
C GLN A 292 -19.13 27.39 5.45
N ARG A 293 -20.45 27.53 5.57
CA ARG A 293 -21.37 26.38 5.63
C ARG A 293 -21.45 25.75 4.25
N GLY A 294 -21.24 24.43 4.20
CA GLY A 294 -21.51 23.61 3.01
C GLY A 294 -22.14 22.29 3.41
N HIS A 295 -22.37 21.41 2.44
CA HIS A 295 -22.79 20.03 2.70
C HIS A 295 -21.71 19.31 3.52
N GLY A 296 -22.05 18.87 4.73
CA GLY A 296 -21.11 18.27 5.69
C GLY A 296 -20.45 19.25 6.67
N GLY A 297 -21.06 20.41 6.91
CA GLY A 297 -20.72 21.33 8.02
C GLY A 297 -19.78 22.47 7.66
N TRP A 298 -18.98 22.93 8.62
CA TRP A 298 -18.03 24.02 8.44
C TRP A 298 -16.86 23.60 7.52
N ILE A 299 -16.56 24.41 6.51
CA ILE A 299 -15.46 24.18 5.56
C ILE A 299 -14.52 25.39 5.63
N PHE A 300 -13.23 25.12 5.81
CA PHE A 300 -12.18 26.14 5.74
C PHE A 300 -11.94 26.50 4.27
N ARG A 301 -12.53 27.62 3.83
CA ARG A 301 -12.51 28.07 2.44
C ARG A 301 -12.16 29.55 2.36
N CYS A 302 -11.37 29.94 1.36
CA CYS A 302 -11.08 31.34 1.09
C CYS A 302 -12.00 31.88 -0.02
N LYS A 303 -12.16 33.21 -0.11
CA LYS A 303 -12.94 33.86 -1.18
C LYS A 303 -12.44 33.55 -2.59
N LYS A 304 -11.15 33.20 -2.74
CA LYS A 304 -10.52 32.81 -4.02
C LYS A 304 -10.79 31.34 -4.42
N GLY A 305 -11.75 30.65 -3.81
CA GLY A 305 -12.16 29.29 -4.17
C GLY A 305 -11.31 28.14 -3.59
N TYR A 306 -10.16 28.42 -2.96
CA TYR A 306 -9.36 27.37 -2.32
C TYR A 306 -10.03 26.86 -1.06
N ARG A 307 -10.29 25.54 -1.02
CA ARG A 307 -10.84 24.83 0.14
C ARG A 307 -9.85 23.81 0.70
N LEU A 308 -9.89 23.64 2.02
CA LEU A 308 -9.21 22.54 2.68
C LEU A 308 -9.93 21.22 2.35
N VAL A 309 -9.15 20.20 2.02
CA VAL A 309 -9.67 18.84 1.82
C VAL A 309 -10.03 18.23 3.18
N LYS A 310 -11.27 17.75 3.32
CA LYS A 310 -11.68 16.93 4.46
C LYS A 310 -11.30 15.47 4.21
N LEU A 311 -10.74 14.81 5.22
CA LEU A 311 -10.42 13.38 5.13
C LEU A 311 -11.69 12.54 4.99
N LEU A 312 -12.81 12.98 5.60
CA LEU A 312 -14.10 12.33 5.45
C LEU A 312 -14.64 12.31 4.01
N GLU A 313 -14.27 13.27 3.17
CA GLU A 313 -14.69 13.32 1.76
C GLU A 313 -13.97 12.28 0.88
N ILE A 314 -12.81 11.76 1.34
CA ILE A 314 -12.04 10.77 0.59
C ILE A 314 -12.79 9.43 0.59
N PRO A 315 -13.17 8.88 -0.57
CA PRO A 315 -13.90 7.61 -0.63
C PRO A 315 -12.99 6.46 -0.21
N ILE A 316 -13.54 5.50 0.55
CA ILE A 316 -12.82 4.26 0.85
C ILE A 316 -12.83 3.42 -0.43
N ARG A 317 -11.64 3.05 -0.91
CA ARG A 317 -11.45 2.21 -2.10
C ARG A 317 -10.66 0.98 -1.70
N ARG A 318 -11.31 -0.18 -1.68
CA ARG A 318 -10.65 -1.45 -1.33
C ARG A 318 -9.56 -1.78 -2.34
N HIS A 319 -8.41 -2.22 -1.83
CA HIS A 319 -7.27 -2.58 -2.66
C HIS A 319 -7.41 -4.03 -3.11
N VAL A 320 -7.13 -4.31 -4.39
CA VAL A 320 -7.19 -5.67 -4.92
C VAL A 320 -5.77 -6.22 -5.03
N LYS A 321 -5.47 -7.22 -4.19
CA LYS A 321 -4.15 -7.87 -4.11
C LYS A 321 -3.65 -8.38 -5.46
N VAL A 322 -2.35 -8.26 -5.73
CA VAL A 322 -1.69 -8.95 -6.85
C VAL A 322 -1.84 -10.46 -6.74
N LYS A 323 -2.23 -11.11 -7.85
CA LYS A 323 -2.46 -12.57 -7.89
C LYS A 323 -1.14 -13.32 -7.95
N GLY A 324 -0.95 -14.29 -7.06
CA GLY A 324 0.15 -15.26 -7.10
C GLY A 324 1.54 -14.62 -7.14
N GLN A 325 2.42 -15.18 -7.97
CA GLN A 325 3.78 -14.71 -8.17
C GLN A 325 3.93 -13.67 -9.27
N ARG A 326 2.82 -13.11 -9.77
CA ARG A 326 2.87 -12.22 -10.94
C ARG A 326 3.78 -11.01 -10.73
N CYS A 327 4.57 -10.67 -11.75
CA CYS A 327 5.43 -9.49 -11.80
C CYS A 327 5.10 -8.62 -13.03
N PRO A 328 5.34 -7.29 -12.98
CA PRO A 328 5.08 -6.38 -14.11
C PRO A 328 5.85 -6.69 -15.40
N PHE A 329 6.79 -7.62 -15.35
CA PHE A 329 7.57 -8.08 -16.48
C PHE A 329 7.14 -9.47 -16.95
N ASP A 330 6.07 -10.03 -16.36
CA ASP A 330 5.37 -11.15 -16.97
C ASP A 330 4.67 -10.61 -18.22
N ASP A 331 4.63 -11.39 -19.30
CA ASP A 331 3.97 -11.05 -20.57
C ASP A 331 2.44 -10.81 -20.44
N ASP A 332 1.89 -10.77 -19.23
CA ASP A 332 0.50 -10.41 -18.93
C ASP A 332 0.27 -8.89 -18.90
N ILE A 333 0.51 -8.27 -20.06
CA ILE A 333 0.53 -6.81 -20.24
C ILE A 333 -0.85 -6.20 -19.94
N VAL A 334 -1.94 -6.90 -20.25
CA VAL A 334 -3.31 -6.40 -19.99
C VAL A 334 -3.56 -6.27 -18.49
N TYR A 335 -3.19 -7.28 -17.71
CA TYR A 335 -3.33 -7.26 -16.25
C TYR A 335 -2.57 -6.08 -15.61
N TRP A 336 -1.36 -5.80 -16.08
CA TRP A 336 -0.54 -4.72 -15.54
C TRP A 336 -0.96 -3.35 -16.04
N SER A 337 -1.36 -3.23 -17.29
CA SER A 337 -1.82 -1.97 -17.88
C SER A 337 -3.14 -1.50 -17.27
N THR A 338 -4.09 -2.42 -17.04
CA THR A 338 -5.36 -2.12 -16.35
C THR A 338 -5.15 -1.67 -14.90
N ARG A 339 -4.17 -2.26 -14.19
CA ARG A 339 -3.87 -1.92 -12.80
C ARG A 339 -3.01 -0.66 -12.64
N MET A 340 -1.87 -0.60 -13.33
CA MET A 340 -0.88 0.47 -13.16
C MET A 340 -1.28 1.72 -13.96
N GLY A 341 -1.96 1.58 -15.09
CA GLY A 341 -2.26 2.68 -16.02
C GLY A 341 -1.02 3.27 -16.69
N LYS A 342 0.13 2.62 -16.51
CA LYS A 342 1.44 2.89 -17.12
C LYS A 342 2.17 1.56 -17.19
N HIS A 343 2.77 1.24 -18.33
CA HIS A 343 3.54 0.02 -18.53
C HIS A 343 4.79 0.36 -19.38
N PRO A 344 5.98 -0.17 -19.07
CA PRO A 344 7.19 0.14 -19.85
C PRO A 344 7.08 -0.26 -21.34
N GLN A 345 6.39 -1.37 -21.62
CA GLN A 345 6.25 -1.92 -22.97
C GLN A 345 5.04 -1.37 -23.75
N ILE A 346 4.20 -0.52 -23.16
CA ILE A 346 3.02 0.06 -23.83
C ILE A 346 3.04 1.59 -23.72
N PRO A 347 2.71 2.33 -24.79
CA PRO A 347 2.52 3.78 -24.73
C PRO A 347 1.57 4.20 -23.60
N SER A 348 1.94 5.21 -22.83
CA SER A 348 1.17 5.70 -21.67
C SER A 348 -0.30 6.03 -22.00
N ARG A 349 -0.62 6.35 -23.25
CA ARG A 349 -1.99 6.58 -23.73
C ARG A 349 -2.84 5.31 -23.68
N ILE A 350 -2.34 4.20 -24.20
CA ILE A 350 -3.05 2.90 -24.23
C ILE A 350 -3.23 2.36 -22.81
N ALA A 351 -2.20 2.45 -21.97
CA ALA A 351 -2.31 2.01 -20.57
C ALA A 351 -3.34 2.83 -19.77
N LYS A 352 -3.45 4.14 -20.02
CA LYS A 352 -4.50 4.99 -19.44
C LYS A 352 -5.90 4.59 -19.93
N LEU A 353 -6.05 4.29 -21.22
CA LEU A 353 -7.32 3.85 -21.81
C LEU A 353 -7.76 2.48 -21.26
N LEU A 354 -6.85 1.50 -21.20
CA LEU A 354 -7.10 0.20 -20.58
C LEU A 354 -7.56 0.34 -19.12
N LYS A 355 -6.94 1.24 -18.37
CA LYS A 355 -7.34 1.53 -17.00
C LYS A 355 -8.70 2.22 -16.92
N ALA A 356 -8.98 3.18 -17.80
CA ALA A 356 -10.26 3.89 -17.85
C ALA A 356 -11.42 2.93 -18.20
N GLN A 357 -11.18 1.99 -19.11
CA GLN A 357 -12.14 0.98 -19.57
C GLN A 357 -12.15 -0.30 -18.71
N LYS A 358 -11.34 -0.36 -17.65
CA LYS A 358 -11.17 -1.55 -16.78
C LYS A 358 -10.78 -2.82 -17.54
N GLY A 359 -10.11 -2.69 -18.69
CA GLY A 359 -9.69 -3.81 -19.54
C GLY A 359 -10.83 -4.49 -20.29
N ILE A 360 -11.99 -3.86 -20.42
CA ILE A 360 -13.14 -4.37 -21.16
C ILE A 360 -13.24 -3.59 -22.48
N CYS A 361 -13.39 -4.31 -23.58
CA CYS A 361 -13.70 -3.70 -24.87
C CYS A 361 -15.16 -3.21 -24.87
N PRO A 362 -15.44 -1.92 -25.06
CA PRO A 362 -16.82 -1.40 -25.05
C PRO A 362 -17.69 -1.86 -26.22
N CYS A 363 -17.10 -2.41 -27.29
CA CYS A 363 -17.85 -2.95 -28.44
C CYS A 363 -18.35 -4.37 -28.17
N CYS A 364 -17.47 -5.30 -27.77
CA CYS A 364 -17.85 -6.69 -27.55
C CYS A 364 -18.08 -7.09 -26.10
N GLY A 365 -17.80 -6.22 -25.13
CA GLY A 365 -17.93 -6.51 -23.70
C GLY A 365 -16.92 -7.52 -23.14
N LEU A 366 -15.99 -8.02 -23.96
CA LEU A 366 -14.97 -8.99 -23.57
C LEU A 366 -13.74 -8.32 -22.97
N PHE A 367 -13.04 -9.04 -22.09
CA PHE A 367 -11.75 -8.61 -21.54
C PHE A 367 -10.65 -8.77 -22.59
N PHE A 368 -9.77 -7.78 -22.68
CA PHE A 368 -8.52 -7.93 -23.42
C PHE A 368 -7.69 -9.06 -22.78
N LYS A 369 -7.09 -9.93 -23.60
CA LYS A 369 -6.15 -10.96 -23.18
C LYS A 369 -4.75 -10.63 -23.69
N SER A 370 -3.76 -11.22 -23.05
CA SER A 370 -2.36 -11.06 -23.44
C SER A 370 -2.10 -11.84 -24.73
N GLY A 371 -1.77 -11.12 -25.79
CA GLY A 371 -1.73 -11.62 -27.18
C GLY A 371 -2.78 -11.01 -28.10
N ASP A 372 -3.78 -10.29 -27.58
CA ASP A 372 -4.78 -9.64 -28.42
C ASP A 372 -4.23 -8.37 -29.09
N SER A 373 -4.46 -8.23 -30.39
CA SER A 373 -4.23 -6.98 -31.12
C SER A 373 -5.30 -5.94 -30.77
N PHE A 374 -4.87 -4.74 -30.36
CA PHE A 374 -5.75 -3.64 -30.00
C PHE A 374 -5.46 -2.39 -30.83
N ALA A 375 -6.52 -1.64 -31.17
CA ALA A 375 -6.43 -0.39 -31.91
C ALA A 375 -7.16 0.74 -31.16
N ILE A 376 -6.62 1.96 -31.27
CA ILE A 376 -7.25 3.16 -30.71
C ILE A 376 -8.20 3.74 -31.76
N THR A 377 -9.46 3.92 -31.40
CA THR A 377 -10.48 4.56 -32.23
C THR A 377 -11.02 5.83 -31.52
N PRO A 378 -11.28 6.94 -32.24
CA PRO A 378 -12.00 8.07 -31.67
C PRO A 378 -13.43 7.66 -31.25
N HIS A 379 -13.92 8.14 -30.11
CA HIS A 379 -15.30 7.94 -29.67
C HIS A 379 -16.24 8.73 -30.59
N GLU A 380 -17.15 8.02 -31.26
CA GLU A 380 -18.06 8.48 -32.32
C GLU A 380 -19.11 9.55 -31.96
N ARG A 381 -18.96 10.30 -30.87
CA ARG A 381 -19.93 11.36 -30.53
C ARG A 381 -19.38 12.77 -30.40
N LYS A 382 -18.07 13.00 -30.63
CA LYS A 382 -17.53 14.37 -30.73
C LYS A 382 -16.43 14.46 -31.79
N LEU A 383 -16.82 14.58 -33.05
CA LEU A 383 -16.06 15.33 -34.04
C LEU A 383 -16.13 16.82 -33.67
N LYS A 384 -15.39 17.21 -32.64
CA LYS A 384 -14.99 18.59 -32.32
C LYS A 384 -14.01 18.56 -31.15
N GLU A 385 -12.74 18.76 -31.49
CA GLU A 385 -11.70 19.36 -30.64
C GLU A 385 -11.71 18.94 -29.16
N SER A 386 -11.34 17.70 -28.88
CA SER A 386 -10.60 17.40 -27.65
C SER A 386 -9.91 16.05 -27.79
N SER A 387 -8.63 16.00 -27.46
CA SER A 387 -7.80 14.79 -27.42
C SER A 387 -8.25 13.73 -26.39
N GLU A 388 -9.42 13.89 -25.76
CA GLU A 388 -9.85 13.19 -24.56
C GLU A 388 -10.88 12.08 -24.78
N SER A 389 -11.45 11.92 -25.98
CA SER A 389 -12.45 10.89 -26.25
C SER A 389 -11.91 9.77 -27.14
N ALA A 390 -10.75 9.20 -26.81
CA ALA A 390 -10.24 8.01 -27.50
C ALA A 390 -10.67 6.73 -26.75
N VAL A 391 -10.99 5.67 -27.49
CA VAL A 391 -11.46 4.38 -26.96
C VAL A 391 -10.56 3.28 -27.52
N LEU A 392 -10.09 2.38 -26.67
CA LEU A 392 -9.41 1.17 -27.11
C LEU A 392 -10.44 0.07 -27.45
N LEU A 393 -10.25 -0.57 -28.61
CA LEU A 393 -11.07 -1.68 -29.09
C LEU A 393 -10.16 -2.84 -29.51
N HIS A 394 -10.69 -4.07 -29.53
CA HIS A 394 -10.02 -5.16 -30.24
C HIS A 394 -9.89 -4.83 -31.73
N GLU A 395 -8.87 -5.35 -32.40
CA GLU A 395 -8.68 -5.09 -33.83
C GLU A 395 -9.90 -5.54 -34.67
N HIS A 396 -10.51 -6.68 -34.35
CA HIS A 396 -11.74 -7.14 -35.01
C HIS A 396 -12.93 -6.19 -34.76
N CYS A 397 -13.10 -5.71 -33.51
CA CYS A 397 -14.10 -4.69 -33.18
C CYS A 397 -13.83 -3.37 -33.90
N CYS A 398 -12.56 -2.99 -34.06
CA CYS A 398 -12.16 -1.78 -34.77
C CYS A 398 -12.52 -1.88 -36.26
N LYS A 399 -12.28 -3.04 -36.89
CA LYS A 399 -12.69 -3.31 -38.28
C LYS A 399 -14.21 -3.25 -38.43
N TYR A 400 -14.96 -3.84 -37.49
CA TYR A 400 -16.43 -3.78 -37.49
C TYR A 400 -16.96 -2.34 -37.36
N VAL A 401 -16.46 -1.59 -36.39
CA VAL A 401 -16.87 -0.18 -36.17
C VAL A 401 -16.53 0.69 -37.39
N ARG A 402 -15.33 0.53 -37.98
CA ARG A 402 -14.96 1.25 -39.20
C ARG A 402 -15.85 0.89 -40.39
N ALA A 403 -16.24 -0.39 -40.53
CA ALA A 403 -17.12 -0.84 -41.60
C ALA A 403 -18.55 -0.31 -41.44
N VAL A 404 -19.08 -0.23 -40.22
CA VAL A 404 -20.42 0.34 -39.95
C VAL A 404 -20.41 1.86 -40.21
N VAL A 405 -19.38 2.59 -39.75
CA VAL A 405 -19.25 4.04 -40.02
C VAL A 405 -19.09 4.35 -41.51
N TRP A 406 -18.41 3.49 -42.27
CA TRP A 406 -18.27 3.64 -43.72
C TRP A 406 -19.57 3.38 -44.48
N ASN A 407 -20.47 2.54 -43.96
CA ASN A 407 -21.77 2.29 -44.57
C ASN A 407 -22.80 3.40 -44.28
N ASP A 408 -22.67 4.12 -43.16
CA ASP A 408 -23.58 5.23 -42.80
C ASP A 408 -23.16 6.59 -43.40
N ASN A 409 -21.98 6.68 -44.02
CA ASN A 409 -21.54 7.84 -44.82
C ASN A 409 -20.62 7.36 -45.95
N PRO A 410 -21.17 6.90 -47.10
CA PRO A 410 -20.36 6.72 -48.28
C PRO A 410 -19.75 8.07 -48.69
N PRO A 411 -18.50 8.10 -49.21
CA PRO A 411 -17.97 9.33 -49.80
C PRO A 411 -18.90 9.72 -50.94
N PHE A 412 -19.50 10.91 -50.82
CA PHE A 412 -20.14 11.58 -51.95
C PHE A 412 -19.15 11.61 -53.12
N TYR A 413 -19.44 10.85 -54.16
CA TYR A 413 -18.85 11.06 -55.49
C TYR A 413 -19.52 12.26 -56.14
#